data_AF-A0A8T5JIZ9-F1
#
_entry.id   AF-A0A8T5JIZ9-F1
#
_cell.length_a   1.000
_cell.length_b   1.000
_cell.length_c   1.000
_cell.angle_alpha   90.00
_cell.angle_beta   90.00
_cell.angle_gamma   90.00
#
_symmetry.space_group_name_H-M   'P 1'
#
loop_
_entity.id
_entity.type
_entity.pdbx_description
1 polymer ?
#
loop_
_entity_poly.entity_id
_entity_poly.type
_entity_poly.pdbx_seq_one_letter_code
_entity_poly.pdbx_strand_id
1 'polypeptide(L)'
;MKLLDELLSQDEPTQNFVRNAIKQELGRIDITTEAFEKAYTYAKLVKEISGLPNMECGGYLTIPKDCTDRIARDAFLASDQDVREGLFQIQAKDVIKAGKEISAKGHRVVGWWHSHGMMDTFFSNLDDQGQETVLNEIAGSNHIIISQEEEIADPQVISEGKILVISDPSNPGRRYELEFNRKPLFVQGTRFKLIEDKKISFSYGLVVNCQPGKRKPYAEIATQEYCGFCKQSTYDSRVVGVRLHDSGAFYLDETKMKEEIKKKVKMRGILSKMLGGIFGNGLGQNKLLGDEAFGDSENKSDSHESLPYAIRISNEPIPPKQKE
;
A
#
# COMPACT_ATOMS: atom_id res chain seq x y z
N MET A 1 8.40 28.45 28.32
CA MET A 1 7.65 27.19 28.53
C MET A 1 7.56 26.29 27.28
N LYS A 2 7.96 26.73 26.07
CA LYS A 2 8.00 25.86 24.86
C LYS A 2 9.16 24.86 24.80
N LEU A 3 10.24 25.12 25.55
CA LEU A 3 11.49 24.35 25.48
C LEU A 3 11.37 22.93 26.04
N LEU A 4 10.48 22.71 27.03
CA LEU A 4 10.31 21.41 27.66
C LEU A 4 9.48 20.46 26.80
N ASP A 5 8.41 20.98 26.17
CA ASP A 5 7.61 20.20 25.22
C ASP A 5 8.41 19.87 23.95
N GLU A 6 9.30 20.75 23.48
CA GLU A 6 10.25 20.47 22.39
C GLU A 6 11.31 19.42 22.76
N LEU A 7 11.76 19.39 24.02
CA LEU A 7 12.72 18.38 24.51
C LEU A 7 12.06 17.02 24.75
N LEU A 8 10.79 17.00 25.14
CA LEU A 8 10.00 15.78 25.35
C LEU A 8 9.36 15.23 24.07
N SER A 9 9.31 16.02 23.00
CA SER A 9 8.82 15.62 21.67
C SER A 9 9.93 15.25 20.69
N GLN A 10 11.19 15.15 21.15
CA GLN A 10 12.24 14.57 20.32
C GLN A 10 11.93 13.09 20.14
N ASP A 11 11.33 12.77 18.98
CA ASP A 11 11.15 11.40 18.51
C ASP A 11 12.44 10.61 18.76
N GLU A 12 12.31 9.40 19.31
CA GLU A 12 13.46 8.56 19.60
C GLU A 12 14.35 8.44 18.35
N PRO A 13 15.69 8.54 18.48
CA PRO A 13 16.63 8.55 17.35
C PRO A 13 16.39 7.39 16.35
N THR A 14 15.93 6.25 16.86
CA THR A 14 15.53 5.04 16.13
C THR A 14 14.36 5.28 15.17
N GLN A 15 13.34 6.05 15.55
CA GLN A 15 12.20 6.37 14.69
C GLN A 15 12.62 7.26 13.51
N ASN A 16 13.55 8.19 13.74
CA ASN A 16 14.06 9.07 12.68
C ASN A 16 14.86 8.30 11.61
N PHE A 17 15.62 7.27 12.00
CA PHE A 17 16.31 6.41 11.05
C PHE A 17 15.33 5.67 10.13
N VAL A 18 14.33 4.99 10.70
CA VAL A 18 13.30 4.26 9.92
C VAL A 18 12.57 5.20 8.97
N ARG A 19 12.14 6.38 9.45
CA ARG A 19 11.48 7.38 8.60
C ARG A 19 12.37 7.84 7.45
N ASN A 20 13.67 8.04 7.67
CA ASN A 20 14.62 8.43 6.63
C ASN A 20 14.87 7.32 5.61
N ALA A 21 15.01 6.07 6.05
CA ALA A 21 15.11 4.91 5.18
C ALA A 21 13.83 4.74 4.33
N ILE A 22 12.64 4.87 4.94
CA ILE A 22 11.37 4.91 4.22
C ILE A 22 11.36 6.04 3.20
N LYS A 23 11.83 7.25 3.54
CA LYS A 23 11.89 8.37 2.57
C LYS A 23 12.83 8.07 1.40
N GLN A 24 13.94 7.38 1.62
CA GLN A 24 14.88 7.01 0.56
C GLN A 24 14.29 5.93 -0.35
N GLU A 25 13.66 4.91 0.23
CA GLU A 25 13.09 3.78 -0.50
C GLU A 25 11.71 4.07 -1.13
N LEU A 26 10.89 4.90 -0.48
CA LEU A 26 9.49 5.21 -0.80
C LEU A 26 9.24 6.72 -0.90
N GLY A 27 10.22 7.46 -1.44
CA GLY A 27 10.11 8.92 -1.66
C GLY A 27 9.34 9.32 -2.93
N ARG A 28 8.88 8.36 -3.71
CA ARG A 28 8.19 8.52 -5.00
C ARG A 28 7.47 7.24 -5.41
N ILE A 29 6.44 7.38 -6.23
CA ILE A 29 5.83 6.26 -6.96
C ILE A 29 6.68 6.00 -8.21
N ASP A 30 7.09 4.76 -8.40
CA ASP A 30 7.74 4.29 -9.62
C ASP A 30 6.70 3.55 -10.48
N ILE A 31 6.43 4.04 -11.69
CA ILE A 31 5.41 3.51 -12.61
C ILE A 31 5.93 3.51 -14.05
N THR A 32 5.54 2.54 -14.85
CA THR A 32 5.86 2.54 -16.29
C THR A 32 5.04 3.59 -17.06
N THR A 33 5.59 4.09 -18.16
CA THR A 33 4.87 5.00 -19.06
C THR A 33 3.57 4.36 -19.57
N GLU A 34 3.58 3.06 -19.91
CA GLU A 34 2.37 2.34 -20.33
C GLU A 34 1.27 2.35 -19.28
N ALA A 35 1.56 1.95 -18.03
CA ALA A 35 0.57 1.94 -16.96
C ALA A 35 0.01 3.35 -16.69
N PHE A 36 0.88 4.35 -16.70
CA PHE A 36 0.50 5.74 -16.53
C PHE A 36 -0.43 6.22 -17.65
N GLU A 37 -0.08 5.98 -18.91
CA GLU A 37 -0.90 6.37 -20.07
C GLU A 37 -2.22 5.60 -20.10
N LYS A 38 -2.23 4.33 -19.68
CA LYS A 38 -3.45 3.51 -19.60
C LYS A 38 -4.44 4.06 -18.59
N ALA A 39 -4.01 4.49 -17.40
CA ALA A 39 -4.86 5.15 -16.41
C ALA A 39 -5.50 6.45 -16.96
N TYR A 40 -4.70 7.32 -17.59
CA TYR A 40 -5.21 8.53 -18.25
C TYR A 40 -6.19 8.22 -19.37
N THR A 41 -5.93 7.16 -20.14
CA THR A 41 -6.78 6.75 -21.25
C THR A 41 -8.13 6.25 -20.75
N TYR A 42 -8.17 5.44 -19.69
CA TYR A 42 -9.44 5.08 -19.06
C TYR A 42 -10.22 6.31 -18.59
N ALA A 43 -9.58 7.28 -17.92
CA ALA A 43 -10.23 8.51 -17.47
C ALA A 43 -10.87 9.29 -18.63
N LYS A 44 -10.13 9.46 -19.74
CA LYS A 44 -10.62 10.10 -20.98
C LYS A 44 -11.81 9.34 -21.56
N LEU A 45 -11.69 8.02 -21.68
CA LEU A 45 -12.70 7.17 -22.32
C LEU A 45 -13.98 7.07 -21.49
N VAL A 46 -13.89 7.05 -20.16
CA VAL A 46 -15.06 7.08 -19.27
C VAL A 46 -15.84 8.37 -19.42
N LYS A 47 -15.17 9.52 -19.48
CA LYS A 47 -15.81 10.80 -19.81
C LYS A 47 -16.47 10.77 -21.20
N GLU A 48 -15.78 10.24 -22.21
CA GLU A 48 -16.32 10.14 -23.58
C GLU A 48 -17.60 9.29 -23.63
N ILE A 49 -17.58 8.11 -23.00
CA ILE A 49 -18.70 7.17 -22.99
C ILE A 49 -19.89 7.73 -22.19
N SER A 50 -19.61 8.32 -21.03
CA SER A 50 -20.67 8.84 -20.16
C SER A 50 -21.26 10.16 -20.65
N GLY A 51 -20.49 10.97 -21.38
CA GLY A 51 -20.85 12.34 -21.74
C GLY A 51 -20.84 13.31 -20.55
N LEU A 52 -20.41 12.88 -19.35
CA LEU A 52 -20.38 13.69 -18.14
C LEU A 52 -18.96 14.16 -17.83
N PRO A 53 -18.75 15.45 -17.50
CA PRO A 53 -17.41 16.01 -17.37
C PRO A 53 -16.64 15.47 -16.17
N ASN A 54 -17.32 15.14 -15.07
CA ASN A 54 -16.69 14.76 -13.80
C ASN A 54 -16.97 13.29 -13.45
N MET A 55 -17.13 12.45 -14.48
CA MET A 55 -17.26 11.01 -14.26
C MET A 55 -15.92 10.44 -13.82
N GLU A 56 -15.92 9.73 -12.70
CA GLU A 56 -14.74 9.10 -12.14
C GLU A 56 -14.70 7.61 -12.49
N CYS A 57 -13.51 7.05 -12.50
CA CYS A 57 -13.26 5.62 -12.58
C CYS A 57 -11.94 5.32 -11.90
N GLY A 58 -11.72 4.06 -11.53
CA GLY A 58 -10.46 3.67 -10.92
C GLY A 58 -10.15 2.20 -11.03
N GLY A 59 -9.08 1.82 -10.34
CA GLY A 59 -8.45 0.54 -10.53
C GLY A 59 -7.23 0.33 -9.64
N TYR A 60 -6.43 -0.64 -10.03
CA TYR A 60 -5.27 -1.10 -9.27
C TYR A 60 -4.00 -0.91 -10.07
N LEU A 61 -2.92 -0.52 -9.40
CA LEU A 61 -1.57 -0.55 -9.95
C LEU A 61 -0.97 -1.92 -9.67
N THR A 62 -0.41 -2.56 -10.70
CA THR A 62 0.01 -3.97 -10.60
C THR A 62 1.41 -4.21 -11.11
N ILE A 63 2.03 -5.27 -10.60
CA ILE A 63 3.34 -5.79 -11.02
C ILE A 63 3.30 -7.31 -11.14
N PRO A 64 4.18 -7.96 -11.92
CA PRO A 64 4.34 -9.41 -11.90
C PRO A 64 4.66 -9.89 -10.48
N LYS A 65 4.07 -11.03 -10.06
CA LYS A 65 4.22 -11.57 -8.70
C LYS A 65 5.68 -11.77 -8.29
N ASP A 66 6.48 -12.27 -9.22
CA ASP A 66 7.87 -12.65 -8.98
C ASP A 66 8.83 -11.45 -9.05
N CYS A 67 8.30 -10.24 -9.28
CA CYS A 67 9.10 -9.03 -9.36
C CYS A 67 9.42 -8.49 -7.97
N THR A 68 10.72 -8.26 -7.73
CA THR A 68 11.26 -7.73 -6.47
C THR A 68 11.37 -6.21 -6.48
N ASP A 69 11.35 -5.57 -7.64
CA ASP A 69 11.25 -4.12 -7.70
C ASP A 69 9.82 -3.65 -7.40
N ARG A 70 9.65 -2.33 -7.34
CA ARG A 70 8.39 -1.68 -6.95
C ARG A 70 7.75 -0.93 -8.12
N ILE A 71 8.18 -1.20 -9.35
CA ILE A 71 7.75 -0.43 -10.52
C ILE A 71 6.38 -0.93 -10.98
N ALA A 72 5.33 -0.13 -10.78
CA ALA A 72 3.99 -0.42 -11.28
C ALA A 72 4.00 -0.54 -12.82
N ARG A 73 3.68 -1.73 -13.34
CA ARG A 73 3.79 -2.07 -14.77
C ARG A 73 2.48 -2.06 -15.52
N ASP A 74 1.35 -2.15 -14.83
CA ASP A 74 0.04 -2.04 -15.46
C ASP A 74 -0.95 -1.28 -14.56
N ALA A 75 -1.90 -0.60 -15.22
CA ALA A 75 -3.07 0.00 -14.60
C ALA A 75 -4.31 -0.85 -14.93
N PHE A 76 -4.78 -1.57 -13.93
CA PHE A 76 -5.87 -2.52 -14.03
C PHE A 76 -7.21 -1.88 -13.68
N LEU A 77 -8.16 -1.79 -14.61
CA LEU A 77 -9.49 -1.22 -14.33
C LEU A 77 -10.29 -2.13 -13.36
N ALA A 78 -10.78 -1.57 -12.25
CA ALA A 78 -11.59 -2.32 -11.29
C ALA A 78 -12.91 -2.80 -11.92
N SER A 79 -13.40 -3.96 -11.50
CA SER A 79 -14.66 -4.53 -11.98
C SER A 79 -15.85 -4.05 -11.13
N ASP A 80 -17.05 -4.05 -11.70
CA ASP A 80 -18.32 -3.76 -11.02
C ASP A 80 -18.42 -2.36 -10.37
N GLN A 81 -17.69 -1.37 -10.87
CA GLN A 81 -17.68 0.00 -10.32
C GLN A 81 -19.06 0.65 -10.46
N ASP A 82 -19.66 1.13 -9.36
CA ASP A 82 -20.81 2.05 -9.40
C ASP A 82 -20.28 3.48 -9.41
N VAL A 83 -19.98 3.98 -10.61
CA VAL A 83 -19.37 5.31 -10.78
C VAL A 83 -20.44 6.40 -10.78
N ARG A 84 -20.15 7.49 -10.08
CA ARG A 84 -20.98 8.69 -10.05
C ARG A 84 -20.11 9.92 -10.24
N GLU A 85 -20.75 11.02 -10.55
CA GLU A 85 -20.06 12.29 -10.73
C GLU A 85 -19.45 12.75 -9.40
N GLY A 86 -18.11 12.87 -9.37
CA GLY A 86 -17.35 13.24 -8.16
C GLY A 86 -17.36 12.20 -7.03
N LEU A 87 -17.64 10.93 -7.33
CA LEU A 87 -17.58 9.87 -6.33
C LEU A 87 -17.08 8.55 -6.94
N PHE A 88 -15.88 8.18 -6.52
CA PHE A 88 -15.34 6.83 -6.62
C PHE A 88 -15.07 6.30 -5.21
N GLN A 89 -15.47 5.06 -4.92
CA GLN A 89 -15.27 4.44 -3.62
C GLN A 89 -14.69 3.04 -3.78
N ILE A 90 -13.60 2.77 -3.05
CA ILE A 90 -13.04 1.43 -2.91
C ILE A 90 -13.52 0.82 -1.60
N GLN A 91 -13.94 -0.45 -1.64
CA GLN A 91 -14.26 -1.24 -0.45
C GLN A 91 -13.30 -2.42 -0.34
N ALA A 92 -13.00 -2.86 0.88
CA ALA A 92 -12.11 -3.99 1.15
C ALA A 92 -12.46 -5.25 0.33
N LYS A 93 -13.74 -5.61 0.26
CA LYS A 93 -14.24 -6.76 -0.53
C LYS A 93 -13.86 -6.67 -2.02
N ASP A 94 -13.84 -5.45 -2.57
CA ASP A 94 -13.53 -5.21 -3.98
C ASP A 94 -12.02 -5.34 -4.21
N VAL A 95 -11.21 -4.88 -3.25
CA VAL A 95 -9.75 -5.10 -3.25
C VAL A 95 -9.41 -6.58 -3.20
N ILE A 96 -10.03 -7.36 -2.31
CA ILE A 96 -9.82 -8.81 -2.22
C ILE A 96 -10.22 -9.51 -3.53
N LYS A 97 -11.39 -9.16 -4.09
CA LYS A 97 -11.88 -9.74 -5.35
C LYS A 97 -10.95 -9.41 -6.51
N ALA A 98 -10.54 -8.15 -6.65
CA ALA A 98 -9.60 -7.72 -7.68
C ALA A 98 -8.22 -8.35 -7.48
N GLY A 99 -7.75 -8.45 -6.23
CA GLY A 99 -6.52 -9.13 -5.86
C GLY A 99 -6.51 -10.58 -6.34
N LYS A 100 -7.61 -11.33 -6.17
CA LYS A 100 -7.75 -12.69 -6.73
C LYS A 100 -7.72 -12.70 -8.26
N GLU A 101 -8.41 -11.79 -8.93
CA GLU A 101 -8.42 -11.69 -10.40
C GLU A 101 -7.03 -11.37 -10.96
N ILE A 102 -6.34 -10.40 -10.38
CA ILE A 102 -4.99 -9.95 -10.75
C ILE A 102 -3.98 -11.07 -10.46
N SER A 103 -4.14 -11.74 -9.31
CA SER A 103 -3.34 -12.88 -8.88
C SER A 103 -3.43 -14.05 -9.86
N ALA A 104 -4.63 -14.36 -10.37
CA ALA A 104 -4.83 -15.39 -11.39
C ALA A 104 -4.12 -15.07 -12.72
N LYS A 105 -3.83 -13.79 -12.99
CA LYS A 105 -3.07 -13.31 -14.16
C LYS A 105 -1.56 -13.24 -13.91
N GLY A 106 -1.06 -13.80 -12.80
CA GLY A 106 0.37 -13.79 -12.47
C GLY A 106 0.89 -12.45 -11.93
N HIS A 107 0.00 -11.56 -11.50
CA HIS A 107 0.34 -10.23 -11.00
C HIS A 107 -0.04 -10.06 -9.52
N ARG A 108 0.48 -9.02 -8.87
CA ARG A 108 0.08 -8.57 -7.53
C ARG A 108 -0.21 -7.07 -7.55
N VAL A 109 -1.03 -6.64 -6.59
CA VAL A 109 -1.39 -5.22 -6.41
C VAL A 109 -0.29 -4.52 -5.61
N VAL A 110 0.13 -3.34 -6.06
CA VAL A 110 1.08 -2.46 -5.34
C VAL A 110 0.47 -1.13 -4.94
N GLY A 111 -0.77 -0.88 -5.35
CA GLY A 111 -1.52 0.32 -5.04
C GLY A 111 -2.78 0.44 -5.88
N TRP A 112 -3.34 1.63 -5.92
CA TRP A 112 -4.57 1.94 -6.65
C TRP A 112 -4.45 3.26 -7.39
N TRP A 113 -5.39 3.47 -8.31
CA TRP A 113 -5.53 4.71 -9.03
C TRP A 113 -6.99 5.03 -9.26
N HIS A 114 -7.31 6.32 -9.38
CA HIS A 114 -8.62 6.77 -9.86
C HIS A 114 -8.51 8.09 -10.62
N SER A 115 -9.63 8.53 -11.19
CA SER A 115 -9.70 9.72 -12.02
C SER A 115 -10.66 10.75 -11.46
N HIS A 116 -10.30 12.02 -11.49
CA HIS A 116 -11.14 13.16 -11.10
C HIS A 116 -11.92 13.79 -12.27
N GLY A 117 -12.09 13.08 -13.39
CA GLY A 117 -12.72 13.64 -14.60
C GLY A 117 -12.05 14.93 -15.05
N MET A 118 -12.81 16.04 -15.10
CA MET A 118 -12.34 17.38 -15.46
C MET A 118 -11.90 18.23 -14.24
N MET A 119 -11.84 17.67 -13.03
CA MET A 119 -11.37 18.38 -11.84
C MET A 119 -9.84 18.30 -11.69
N ASP A 120 -9.28 19.14 -10.83
CA ASP A 120 -7.88 19.04 -10.45
C ASP A 120 -7.63 17.78 -9.61
N THR A 121 -6.42 17.26 -9.64
CA THR A 121 -6.04 16.02 -8.94
C THR A 121 -5.63 16.30 -7.49
N PHE A 122 -6.28 15.64 -6.54
CA PHE A 122 -5.99 15.68 -5.10
C PHE A 122 -6.57 14.42 -4.43
N PHE A 123 -6.25 14.15 -3.16
CA PHE A 123 -6.99 13.17 -2.35
C PHE A 123 -8.06 13.89 -1.52
N SER A 124 -9.28 13.38 -1.59
CA SER A 124 -10.37 13.70 -0.68
C SER A 124 -10.28 12.83 0.59
N ASN A 125 -11.06 13.17 1.62
CA ASN A 125 -11.17 12.33 2.82
C ASN A 125 -11.62 10.89 2.50
N LEU A 126 -12.38 10.69 1.41
CA LEU A 126 -12.78 9.35 0.98
C LEU A 126 -11.61 8.61 0.32
N ASP A 127 -10.75 9.32 -0.38
CA ASP A 127 -9.53 8.76 -0.98
C ASP A 127 -8.54 8.35 0.11
N ASP A 128 -8.43 9.11 1.20
CA ASP A 128 -7.61 8.72 2.37
C ASP A 128 -8.07 7.38 2.96
N GLN A 129 -9.38 7.19 3.10
CA GLN A 129 -9.96 5.92 3.57
C GLN A 129 -9.75 4.79 2.54
N GLY A 130 -9.85 5.11 1.24
CA GLY A 130 -9.56 4.19 0.15
C GLY A 130 -8.10 3.73 0.17
N GLN A 131 -7.17 4.65 0.37
CA GLN A 131 -5.74 4.41 0.47
C GLN A 131 -5.41 3.48 1.65
N GLU A 132 -5.97 3.76 2.84
CA GLU A 132 -5.82 2.90 4.02
C GLU A 132 -6.43 1.51 3.78
N THR A 133 -7.62 1.45 3.19
CA THR A 133 -8.28 0.19 2.84
C THR A 133 -7.41 -0.65 1.92
N VAL A 134 -6.88 -0.07 0.84
CA VAL A 134 -6.01 -0.78 -0.11
C VAL A 134 -4.74 -1.25 0.59
N LEU A 135 -4.10 -0.39 1.40
CA LEU A 135 -2.89 -0.75 2.15
C LEU A 135 -3.11 -1.97 3.05
N ASN A 136 -4.17 -1.95 3.88
CA ASN A 136 -4.47 -3.03 4.80
C ASN A 136 -4.68 -4.37 4.07
N GLU A 137 -5.36 -4.35 2.92
CA GLU A 137 -5.67 -5.56 2.16
C GLU A 137 -4.46 -6.14 1.39
N ILE A 138 -3.49 -5.30 0.99
CA ILE A 138 -2.31 -5.76 0.24
C ILE A 138 -1.06 -5.94 1.10
N ALA A 139 -1.06 -5.43 2.33
CA ALA A 139 0.09 -5.33 3.22
C ALA A 139 0.87 -6.65 3.37
N GLY A 140 0.17 -7.77 3.52
CA GLY A 140 0.82 -9.09 3.67
C GLY A 140 1.71 -9.49 2.49
N SER A 141 1.45 -8.94 1.29
CA SER A 141 2.17 -9.27 0.05
C SER A 141 2.96 -8.11 -0.55
N ASN A 142 2.80 -6.89 -0.02
CA ASN A 142 3.43 -5.69 -0.56
C ASN A 142 4.16 -4.90 0.54
N HIS A 143 5.42 -5.26 0.77
CA HIS A 143 6.27 -4.63 1.77
C HIS A 143 7.71 -4.50 1.27
N ILE A 144 8.45 -3.60 1.93
CA ILE A 144 9.91 -3.54 1.87
C ILE A 144 10.48 -4.03 3.20
N ILE A 145 11.72 -4.48 3.17
CA ILE A 145 12.49 -4.81 4.36
C ILE A 145 13.49 -3.68 4.59
N ILE A 146 13.45 -3.09 5.78
CA ILE A 146 14.42 -2.09 6.21
C ILE A 146 15.17 -2.69 7.39
N SER A 147 16.48 -2.88 7.23
CA SER A 147 17.34 -3.28 8.33
C SER A 147 17.60 -2.06 9.23
N GLN A 148 17.18 -2.17 10.49
CA GLN A 148 17.46 -1.19 11.52
C GLN A 148 18.61 -1.71 12.38
N GLU A 149 19.59 -0.84 12.62
CA GLU A 149 20.67 -1.10 13.56
C GLU A 149 20.40 -0.35 14.86
N GLU A 150 20.46 -1.06 15.97
CA GLU A 150 20.28 -0.51 17.31
C GLU A 150 21.46 -0.92 18.17
N GLU A 151 22.08 0.04 18.85
CA GLU A 151 23.17 -0.21 19.78
C GLU A 151 22.59 -0.26 21.20
N ILE A 152 22.68 -1.43 21.83
CA ILE A 152 22.39 -1.61 23.25
C ILE A 152 23.68 -1.30 24.00
N ALA A 153 23.68 -0.14 24.67
CA ALA A 153 24.76 0.28 25.54
C ALA A 153 24.67 -0.44 26.89
N ASP A 154 25.82 -0.94 27.38
CA ASP A 154 25.94 -1.61 28.68
C ASP A 154 24.89 -2.70 28.95
N PRO A 155 24.71 -3.67 28.03
CA PRO A 155 23.68 -4.69 28.18
C PRO A 155 23.97 -5.60 29.37
N GLN A 156 22.89 -6.03 30.03
CA GLN A 156 22.97 -7.08 31.03
C GLN A 156 22.96 -8.42 30.32
N VAL A 157 24.05 -9.18 30.48
CA VAL A 157 24.22 -10.49 29.86
C VAL A 157 24.24 -11.57 30.93
N ILE A 158 23.26 -12.47 30.89
CA ILE A 158 23.12 -13.59 31.82
C ILE A 158 23.24 -14.89 31.02
N SER A 159 24.01 -15.86 31.53
CA SER A 159 24.14 -17.18 30.93
C SER A 159 23.41 -18.23 31.77
N GLU A 160 22.40 -18.85 31.17
CA GLU A 160 21.57 -19.89 31.78
C GLU A 160 21.72 -21.19 31.00
N GLY A 161 22.71 -22.00 31.37
CA GLY A 161 22.98 -23.27 30.70
C GLY A 161 23.45 -23.08 29.26
N LYS A 162 22.57 -23.32 28.28
CA LYS A 162 22.82 -23.16 26.84
C LYS A 162 22.27 -21.85 26.27
N ILE A 163 21.54 -21.08 27.08
CA ILE A 163 20.89 -19.85 26.66
C ILE A 163 21.73 -18.66 27.17
N LEU A 164 21.96 -17.69 26.28
CA LEU A 164 22.48 -16.37 26.64
C LEU A 164 21.32 -15.37 26.56
N VAL A 165 21.00 -14.75 27.69
CA VAL A 165 19.97 -13.72 27.78
C VAL A 165 20.65 -12.36 27.78
N ILE A 166 20.34 -11.53 26.80
CA ILE A 166 20.80 -10.16 26.67
C ILE A 166 19.61 -9.26 26.97
N SER A 167 19.71 -8.40 27.97
CA SER A 167 18.67 -7.44 28.33
C SER A 167 19.17 -6.03 28.16
N ASP A 168 18.31 -5.16 27.62
CA ASP A 168 18.57 -3.72 27.57
C ASP A 168 18.13 -3.09 28.91
N PRO A 169 19.04 -2.51 29.72
CA PRO A 169 18.67 -1.87 30.97
C PRO A 169 17.73 -0.66 30.79
N SER A 170 17.80 0.01 29.64
CA SER A 170 16.93 1.14 29.30
C SER A 170 15.52 0.69 28.91
N ASN A 171 15.38 -0.56 28.46
CA ASN A 171 14.10 -1.20 28.14
C ASN A 171 14.03 -2.63 28.72
N PRO A 172 13.76 -2.79 30.03
CA PRO A 172 13.83 -4.08 30.72
C PRO A 172 12.85 -5.14 30.19
N GLY A 173 11.81 -4.72 29.46
CA GLY A 173 10.86 -5.60 28.82
C GLY A 173 11.41 -6.27 27.55
N ARG A 174 12.49 -5.73 26.98
CA ARG A 174 13.13 -6.26 25.77
C ARG A 174 14.30 -7.16 26.16
N ARG A 175 14.14 -8.45 25.91
CA ARG A 175 15.12 -9.50 26.19
C ARG A 175 15.38 -10.30 24.92
N TYR A 176 16.64 -10.62 24.68
CA TYR A 176 17.06 -11.42 23.54
C TYR A 176 17.69 -12.71 24.07
N GLU A 177 17.22 -13.83 23.54
CA GLU A 177 17.71 -15.15 23.94
C GLU A 177 18.43 -15.80 22.77
N LEU A 178 19.67 -16.21 23.00
CA LEU A 178 20.48 -16.92 22.04
C LEU A 178 20.73 -18.34 22.56
N GLU A 179 20.20 -19.33 21.87
CA GLU A 179 20.43 -20.75 22.20
C GLU A 179 21.66 -21.28 21.47
N PHE A 180 22.56 -21.91 22.22
CA PHE A 180 23.79 -22.51 21.71
C PHE A 180 23.75 -24.03 21.84
N ASN A 181 24.34 -24.74 20.88
CA ASN A 181 24.49 -26.20 20.95
C ASN A 181 25.24 -26.67 22.22
N ARG A 182 26.11 -25.81 22.76
CA ARG A 182 26.93 -26.03 23.95
C ARG A 182 26.89 -24.79 24.84
N LYS A 183 27.18 -24.93 26.13
CA LYS A 183 27.27 -23.80 27.06
C LYS A 183 28.25 -22.75 26.51
N PRO A 184 27.82 -21.49 26.33
CA PRO A 184 28.70 -20.43 25.83
C PRO A 184 29.84 -20.20 26.83
N LEU A 185 31.06 -20.07 26.32
CA LEU A 185 32.26 -20.13 27.17
C LEU A 185 32.49 -18.88 28.02
N PHE A 186 31.93 -17.73 27.63
CA PHE A 186 31.81 -16.47 28.38
C PHE A 186 31.61 -15.37 27.32
N VAL A 187 30.56 -14.55 27.44
CA VAL A 187 30.33 -13.40 26.55
C VAL A 187 30.34 -12.15 27.41
N GLN A 188 31.38 -11.32 27.25
CA GLN A 188 31.50 -10.02 27.89
C GLN A 188 31.62 -8.97 26.80
N GLY A 189 30.58 -8.16 26.65
CA GLY A 189 30.54 -7.06 25.69
C GLY A 189 30.04 -5.81 26.38
N THR A 190 30.67 -4.66 26.10
CA THR A 190 30.21 -3.34 26.56
C THR A 190 29.15 -2.75 25.64
N ARG A 191 29.03 -3.29 24.42
CA ARG A 191 28.13 -2.84 23.37
C ARG A 191 27.62 -4.04 22.61
N PHE A 192 26.31 -4.10 22.40
CA PHE A 192 25.70 -5.09 21.53
C PHE A 192 24.98 -4.37 20.41
N LYS A 193 25.29 -4.74 19.17
CA LYS A 193 24.62 -4.21 17.99
C LYS A 193 23.54 -5.20 17.58
N LEU A 194 22.29 -4.79 17.72
CA LEU A 194 21.15 -5.52 17.19
C LEU A 194 20.90 -5.04 15.77
N ILE A 195 20.72 -5.99 14.86
CA ILE A 195 20.26 -5.73 13.50
C ILE A 195 18.90 -6.40 13.37
N GLU A 196 17.86 -5.60 13.22
CA GLU A 196 16.47 -6.06 13.10
C GLU A 196 15.91 -5.67 11.75
N ASP A 197 15.40 -6.65 11.01
CA ASP A 197 14.72 -6.43 9.74
C ASP A 197 13.25 -6.08 9.99
N LYS A 198 12.86 -4.85 9.65
CA LYS A 198 11.49 -4.37 9.75
C LYS A 198 10.77 -4.49 8.42
N LYS A 199 9.55 -5.05 8.47
CA LYS A 199 8.65 -5.08 7.33
C LYS A 199 7.80 -3.83 7.30
N ILE A 200 7.99 -3.01 6.27
CA ILE A 200 7.18 -1.82 6.03
C ILE A 200 6.28 -2.10 4.83
N SER A 201 5.00 -2.32 5.11
CA SER A 201 3.98 -2.45 4.07
C SER A 201 3.74 -1.10 3.42
N PHE A 202 3.41 -1.08 2.13
CA PHE A 202 3.13 0.16 1.42
C PHE A 202 2.01 0.00 0.39
N SER A 203 1.44 1.13 -0.03
CA SER A 203 0.47 1.22 -1.12
C SER A 203 0.69 2.51 -1.90
N TYR A 204 0.70 2.41 -3.22
CA TYR A 204 0.68 3.57 -4.10
C TYR A 204 -0.74 4.10 -4.27
N GLY A 205 -0.90 5.42 -4.22
CA GLY A 205 -2.13 6.12 -4.56
C GLY A 205 -1.88 7.08 -5.70
N LEU A 206 -2.62 6.96 -6.80
CA LEU A 206 -2.45 7.79 -7.99
C LEU A 206 -3.78 8.38 -8.45
N VAL A 207 -3.89 9.70 -8.50
CA VAL A 207 -5.04 10.39 -9.12
C VAL A 207 -4.64 10.98 -10.45
N VAL A 208 -5.41 10.67 -11.48
CA VAL A 208 -5.29 11.26 -12.80
C VAL A 208 -6.52 12.12 -13.12
N ASN A 209 -6.44 12.92 -14.17
CA ASN A 209 -7.57 13.66 -14.71
C ASN A 209 -7.61 13.51 -16.23
N CYS A 210 -8.64 14.06 -16.87
CA CYS A 210 -8.77 14.09 -18.32
C CYS A 210 -8.89 15.54 -18.87
N GLN A 211 -8.41 16.52 -18.10
CA GLN A 211 -8.36 17.92 -18.53
C GLN A 211 -7.38 18.09 -19.71
N PRO A 212 -7.81 18.65 -20.85
CA PRO A 212 -6.92 18.96 -21.97
C PRO A 212 -5.79 19.89 -21.54
N GLY A 213 -4.55 19.54 -21.86
CA GLY A 213 -3.36 20.36 -21.56
C GLY A 213 -2.91 20.37 -20.10
N LYS A 214 -3.59 19.67 -19.19
CA LYS A 214 -3.25 19.61 -17.75
C LYS A 214 -3.03 18.18 -17.28
N ARG A 215 -1.99 17.53 -17.80
CA ARG A 215 -1.57 16.18 -17.39
C ARG A 215 -0.64 16.21 -16.17
N LYS A 216 -1.17 16.64 -15.03
CA LYS A 216 -0.45 16.60 -13.76
C LYS A 216 -1.17 15.63 -12.82
N PRO A 217 -0.58 14.48 -12.47
CA PRO A 217 -1.18 13.56 -11.51
C PRO A 217 -0.98 14.09 -10.09
N TYR A 218 -1.80 13.56 -9.18
CA TYR A 218 -1.54 13.58 -7.73
C TYR A 218 -1.09 12.19 -7.30
N ALA A 219 -0.16 12.12 -6.36
CA ALA A 219 0.42 10.86 -5.93
C ALA A 219 0.71 10.85 -4.43
N GLU A 220 0.34 9.75 -3.78
CA GLU A 220 0.65 9.47 -2.38
C GLU A 220 1.23 8.06 -2.21
N ILE A 221 2.02 7.90 -1.16
CA ILE A 221 2.39 6.57 -0.66
C ILE A 221 1.91 6.48 0.77
N ALA A 222 1.09 5.47 1.04
CA ALA A 222 0.78 5.07 2.40
C ALA A 222 1.69 3.94 2.82
N THR A 223 2.09 3.96 4.10
CA THR A 223 2.97 2.98 4.72
C THR A 223 2.42 2.54 6.06
N GLN A 224 2.71 1.29 6.42
CA GLN A 224 2.34 0.71 7.70
C GLN A 224 3.47 -0.20 8.17
N GLU A 225 4.01 0.08 9.36
CA GLU A 225 5.02 -0.77 9.99
C GLU A 225 4.35 -2.01 10.58
N TYR A 226 4.72 -3.19 10.09
CA TYR A 226 4.33 -4.46 10.67
C TYR A 226 5.38 -4.88 11.69
N CYS A 227 5.06 -4.68 12.97
CA CYS A 227 5.78 -5.25 14.08
C CYS A 227 4.96 -6.43 14.61
N GLY A 228 5.48 -7.65 14.49
CA GLY A 228 4.78 -8.88 14.91
C GLY A 228 4.45 -8.94 16.41
N PHE A 229 5.06 -8.07 17.21
CA PHE A 229 4.86 -7.95 18.66
C PHE A 229 4.02 -6.73 19.06
N CYS A 230 3.85 -5.75 18.17
CA CYS A 230 3.21 -4.49 18.49
C CYS A 230 1.72 -4.56 18.18
N LYS A 231 0.87 -4.23 19.16
CA LYS A 231 -0.59 -4.14 18.95
C LYS A 231 -1.00 -2.91 18.13
N GLN A 232 -0.08 -1.98 17.89
CA GLN A 232 -0.33 -0.72 17.19
C GLN A 232 0.62 -0.66 16.00
N SER A 233 0.05 -0.75 14.80
CA SER A 233 0.73 -0.38 13.57
C SER A 233 0.54 1.11 13.33
N THR A 234 1.60 1.84 13.03
CA THR A 234 1.49 3.26 12.67
C THR A 234 1.18 3.38 11.17
N TYR A 235 0.04 3.98 10.83
CA TYR A 235 -0.30 4.38 9.47
C TYR A 235 0.29 5.76 9.18
N ASP A 236 0.91 5.92 8.00
CA ASP A 236 1.39 7.20 7.51
C ASP A 236 1.16 7.29 6.00
N SER A 237 0.52 8.36 5.52
CA SER A 237 0.37 8.67 4.09
C SER A 237 0.99 10.02 3.78
N ARG A 238 1.72 10.09 2.66
CA ARG A 238 2.44 11.30 2.26
C ARG A 238 2.40 11.53 0.77
N VAL A 239 2.30 12.81 0.39
CA VAL A 239 2.41 13.26 -1.00
C VAL A 239 3.82 13.04 -1.53
N VAL A 240 3.93 12.45 -2.71
CA VAL A 240 5.20 12.15 -3.36
C VAL A 240 5.19 12.49 -4.85
N GLY A 241 6.37 12.48 -5.46
CA GLY A 241 6.49 12.58 -6.91
C GLY A 241 6.19 11.27 -7.64
N VAL A 242 5.95 11.35 -8.94
CA VAL A 242 5.85 10.19 -9.84
C VAL A 242 7.11 10.13 -10.71
N ARG A 243 7.74 8.96 -10.79
CA ARG A 243 8.81 8.67 -11.75
C ARG A 243 8.29 7.69 -12.80
N LEU A 244 8.34 8.13 -14.05
CA LEU A 244 8.01 7.30 -15.19
C LEU A 244 9.24 6.49 -15.62
N HIS A 245 9.04 5.18 -15.79
CA HIS A 245 10.00 4.26 -16.36
C HIS A 245 9.60 3.94 -17.79
N ASP A 246 10.55 4.02 -18.71
CA ASP A 246 10.30 3.66 -20.10
C ASP A 246 9.97 2.16 -20.21
N SER A 247 8.80 1.86 -20.79
CA SER A 247 8.33 0.51 -21.08
C SER A 247 8.62 0.11 -22.53
N GLY A 248 9.28 0.97 -23.31
CA GLY A 248 9.42 0.82 -24.76
C GLY A 248 8.14 1.23 -25.49
N ALA A 249 8.05 0.85 -26.77
CA ALA A 249 6.87 1.15 -27.58
C ALA A 249 5.68 0.28 -27.13
N PHE A 250 4.54 0.93 -26.85
CA PHE A 250 3.28 0.28 -26.52
C PHE A 250 2.14 0.87 -27.35
N TYR A 251 1.03 0.13 -27.42
CA TYR A 251 -0.18 0.54 -28.13
C TYR A 251 -1.41 0.29 -27.25
N LEU A 252 -2.20 1.34 -27.03
CA LEU A 252 -3.46 1.26 -26.30
C LEU A 252 -4.61 1.14 -27.30
N ASP A 253 -5.24 -0.03 -27.36
CA ASP A 253 -6.43 -0.27 -28.17
C ASP A 253 -7.65 0.35 -27.49
N GLU A 254 -7.94 1.62 -27.83
CA GLU A 254 -9.08 2.35 -27.26
C GLU A 254 -10.41 1.62 -27.48
N THR A 255 -10.56 0.83 -28.54
CA THR A 255 -11.80 0.08 -28.80
C THR A 255 -12.01 -1.00 -27.75
N LYS A 256 -10.99 -1.82 -27.49
CA LYS A 256 -11.03 -2.83 -26.43
C LYS A 256 -11.18 -2.21 -25.04
N MET A 257 -10.53 -1.08 -24.78
CA MET A 257 -10.68 -0.37 -23.52
C MET A 257 -12.11 0.16 -23.33
N LYS A 258 -12.75 0.69 -24.37
CA LYS A 258 -14.17 1.10 -24.33
C LYS A 258 -15.09 -0.09 -24.04
N GLU A 259 -14.83 -1.26 -24.62
CA GLU A 259 -15.57 -2.49 -24.33
C GLU A 259 -15.38 -2.93 -22.87
N GLU A 260 -14.14 -2.88 -22.37
CA GLU A 260 -13.84 -3.19 -20.98
C GLU A 260 -14.56 -2.23 -20.02
N ILE A 261 -14.55 -0.93 -20.28
CA ILE A 261 -15.28 0.07 -19.50
C ILE A 261 -16.77 -0.27 -19.46
N LYS A 262 -17.40 -0.52 -20.62
CA LYS A 262 -18.83 -0.88 -20.69
C LYS A 262 -19.16 -2.13 -19.88
N LYS A 263 -18.23 -3.09 -19.81
CA LYS A 263 -18.38 -4.32 -19.03
C LYS A 263 -18.22 -4.10 -17.52
N LYS A 264 -17.24 -3.28 -17.13
CA LYS A 264 -16.80 -3.16 -15.73
C LYS A 264 -17.39 -1.97 -14.98
N VAL A 265 -17.81 -0.92 -15.69
CA VAL A 265 -18.21 0.37 -15.11
C VAL A 265 -19.71 0.57 -15.32
N LYS A 266 -20.48 0.55 -14.22
CA LYS A 266 -21.93 0.76 -14.22
C LYS A 266 -22.20 2.25 -14.16
N MET A 267 -22.45 2.85 -15.31
CA MET A 267 -22.81 4.27 -15.41
C MET A 267 -24.31 4.45 -15.20
N ARG A 268 -24.74 4.68 -13.94
CA ARG A 268 -26.14 4.93 -13.60
C ARG A 268 -26.52 6.37 -13.93
N GLY A 269 -26.98 6.59 -15.16
CA GLY A 269 -27.58 7.86 -15.55
C GLY A 269 -27.21 8.23 -16.96
N ILE A 270 -28.20 8.12 -17.87
CA ILE A 270 -28.42 8.89 -19.11
C ILE A 270 -29.31 8.06 -20.05
N LEU A 271 -29.12 6.74 -20.15
CA LEU A 271 -29.95 5.92 -21.04
C LEU A 271 -31.45 5.97 -20.70
N SER A 272 -31.81 6.03 -19.41
CA SER A 272 -33.20 6.19 -18.99
C SER A 272 -33.79 7.58 -19.31
N LYS A 273 -32.95 8.63 -19.40
CA LYS A 273 -33.41 9.98 -19.78
C LYS A 273 -33.52 10.15 -21.30
N MET A 274 -32.67 9.50 -22.10
CA MET A 274 -32.81 9.52 -23.57
C MET A 274 -33.92 8.60 -24.09
N LEU A 275 -34.09 7.40 -23.53
CA LEU A 275 -35.14 6.48 -23.98
C LEU A 275 -36.50 6.73 -23.31
N GLY A 276 -36.52 7.27 -22.08
CA GLY A 276 -37.75 7.64 -21.38
C GLY A 276 -38.42 8.92 -21.89
N GLY A 277 -37.77 9.69 -22.77
CA GLY A 277 -38.35 10.89 -23.41
C GLY A 277 -39.19 10.59 -24.66
N ILE A 278 -39.09 9.39 -25.23
CA ILE A 278 -39.80 9.01 -26.47
C ILE A 278 -40.99 8.07 -26.18
N PHE A 279 -41.02 7.40 -25.02
CA PHE A 279 -42.13 6.53 -24.64
C PHE A 279 -42.46 6.69 -23.14
N GLY A 280 -43.55 7.37 -22.78
CA GLY A 280 -44.05 7.22 -21.41
C GLY A 280 -44.94 8.30 -20.78
N ASN A 281 -45.92 8.87 -21.51
CA ASN A 281 -47.20 9.18 -20.87
C ASN A 281 -48.06 7.92 -20.96
N GLY A 282 -47.85 6.99 -20.03
CA GLY A 282 -48.53 5.70 -20.02
C GLY A 282 -48.64 5.17 -18.60
N LEU A 283 -49.81 5.36 -18.02
CA LEU A 283 -50.28 4.78 -16.77
C LEU A 283 -49.85 3.31 -16.60
N GLY A 284 -49.52 2.92 -15.36
CA GLY A 284 -49.95 1.62 -14.84
C GLY A 284 -48.94 0.80 -14.04
N GLN A 285 -49.25 0.70 -12.74
CA GLN A 285 -49.16 -0.51 -11.91
C GLN A 285 -47.80 -0.96 -11.34
N ASN A 286 -47.73 -0.84 -10.00
CA ASN A 286 -47.41 -1.88 -9.01
C ASN A 286 -46.68 -3.16 -9.48
N LYS A 287 -45.56 -3.50 -8.83
CA LYS A 287 -45.48 -4.69 -7.95
C LYS A 287 -44.16 -4.79 -7.16
N LEU A 288 -44.34 -5.19 -5.90
CA LEU A 288 -43.40 -5.78 -4.96
C LEU A 288 -42.48 -6.85 -5.54
N LEU A 289 -41.30 -7.01 -4.91
CA LEU A 289 -40.57 -8.24 -4.50
C LEU A 289 -39.08 -7.85 -4.37
N GLY A 290 -38.28 -8.28 -3.39
CA GLY A 290 -38.48 -9.15 -2.23
C GLY A 290 -37.17 -9.15 -1.43
N ASP A 291 -37.28 -9.35 -0.12
CA ASP A 291 -36.15 -9.54 0.79
C ASP A 291 -35.44 -10.86 0.46
N GLU A 292 -34.13 -10.83 0.21
CA GLU A 292 -33.29 -12.02 0.24
C GLU A 292 -32.27 -11.93 1.37
N ALA A 293 -32.26 -13.00 2.15
CA ALA A 293 -31.48 -13.24 3.34
C ALA A 293 -29.97 -13.29 3.04
N PHE A 294 -29.20 -12.56 3.83
CA PHE A 294 -27.75 -12.74 3.92
C PHE A 294 -27.46 -14.01 4.72
N GLY A 295 -26.87 -15.00 4.06
CA GLY A 295 -26.28 -16.17 4.70
C GLY A 295 -24.91 -15.82 5.26
N ASP A 296 -24.72 -16.12 6.55
CA ASP A 296 -23.43 -16.07 7.23
C ASP A 296 -22.47 -17.08 6.57
N SER A 297 -21.33 -16.60 6.11
CA SER A 297 -20.23 -17.45 5.66
C SER A 297 -19.12 -17.44 6.71
N GLU A 298 -18.87 -18.61 7.28
CA GLU A 298 -17.79 -18.87 8.23
C GLU A 298 -16.44 -18.64 7.54
N ASN A 299 -15.71 -17.62 8.00
CA ASN A 299 -14.30 -17.43 7.68
C ASN A 299 -13.47 -18.46 8.42
N LYS A 300 -12.93 -19.45 7.69
CA LYS A 300 -11.83 -20.29 8.17
C LYS A 300 -10.56 -19.45 8.19
N SER A 301 -10.01 -19.25 9.38
CA SER A 301 -8.70 -18.65 9.61
C SER A 301 -7.60 -19.64 9.20
N ASP A 302 -6.89 -19.33 8.12
CA ASP A 302 -5.65 -20.01 7.79
C ASP A 302 -4.57 -19.61 8.81
N SER A 303 -3.94 -20.62 9.42
CA SER A 303 -2.88 -20.48 10.39
C SER A 303 -1.62 -19.93 9.73
N HIS A 304 -1.20 -18.72 10.12
CA HIS A 304 0.08 -18.15 9.75
C HIS A 304 1.23 -18.97 10.36
N GLU A 305 2.01 -19.64 9.51
CA GLU A 305 3.32 -20.18 9.88
C GLU A 305 4.28 -19.04 10.23
N SER A 306 4.83 -19.07 11.44
CA SER A 306 5.92 -18.18 11.86
C SER A 306 7.22 -18.63 11.21
N LEU A 307 7.83 -17.76 10.40
CA LEU A 307 9.15 -18.01 9.84
C LEU A 307 10.26 -17.68 10.86
N PRO A 308 11.36 -18.45 10.91
CA PRO A 308 12.47 -18.21 11.83
C PRO A 308 13.28 -16.97 11.42
N TYR A 309 13.51 -16.07 12.37
CA TYR A 309 14.43 -14.94 12.22
C TYR A 309 15.88 -15.42 12.23
N ALA A 310 16.71 -14.94 11.30
CA ALA A 310 18.14 -15.20 11.30
C ALA A 310 18.88 -14.08 12.05
N ILE A 311 19.38 -14.37 13.25
CA ILE A 311 20.27 -13.47 13.99
C ILE A 311 21.69 -13.66 13.44
N ARG A 312 22.24 -12.65 12.75
CA ARG A 312 23.66 -12.63 12.36
C ARG A 312 24.47 -11.93 13.44
N ILE A 313 25.33 -12.68 14.11
CA ILE A 313 26.35 -12.14 15.02
C ILE A 313 27.63 -11.94 14.20
N SER A 314 28.02 -10.69 13.92
CA SER A 314 29.33 -10.41 13.34
C SER A 314 30.38 -10.31 14.45
N ASN A 315 31.43 -11.13 14.36
CA ASN A 315 32.61 -11.06 15.24
C ASN A 315 33.73 -10.24 14.59
N GLU A 316 33.39 -9.18 13.84
CA GLU A 316 34.44 -8.38 13.21
C GLU A 316 35.21 -7.59 14.28
N PRO A 317 36.55 -7.72 14.33
CA PRO A 317 37.36 -6.96 15.25
C PRO A 317 37.26 -5.48 14.92
N ILE A 318 36.89 -4.67 15.92
CA ILE A 318 36.88 -3.22 15.81
C ILE A 318 38.31 -2.76 15.46
N PRO A 319 38.52 -2.05 14.34
CA PRO A 319 39.84 -1.56 13.99
C PRO A 319 40.34 -0.61 15.08
N PRO A 320 41.62 -0.70 15.47
CA PRO A 320 42.16 0.14 16.53
C PRO A 320 42.00 1.62 16.15
N LYS A 321 41.46 2.42 17.07
CA LYS A 321 41.43 3.88 16.94
C LYS A 321 42.86 4.38 16.71
N GLN A 322 43.09 5.03 15.57
CA GLN A 322 44.31 5.79 15.36
C GLN A 322 44.32 6.91 16.41
N LYS A 323 45.37 6.94 17.23
CA LYS A 323 45.62 8.07 18.12
C LYS A 323 46.14 9.22 17.26
N GLU A 324 45.38 10.31 17.22
CA GLU A 324 45.90 11.64 16.88
C GLU A 324 46.76 12.18 18.04
#